data_AF-A0A964VHW2-F1
#
_entry.id   AF-A0A964VHW2-F1
#
_cell.length_a   1.000
_cell.length_b   1.000
_cell.length_c   1.000
_cell.angle_alpha   90.00
_cell.angle_beta   90.00
_cell.angle_gamma   90.00
#
_symmetry.space_group_name_H-M   'P 1'
#
loop_
_entity.id
_entity.type
_entity.pdbx_description
1 polymer ?
#
loop_
_entity_poly.entity_id
_entity_poly.type
_entity_poly.pdbx_seq_one_letter_code
_entity_poly.pdbx_strand_id
1 'polypeptide(L)'
;MEVLDESHVFGRLEARVEEGNHIAVKTKNLSRFSLALSSALVAMDQPVEVAVDGVSCFAAVPPAGGSLSFAKSGDRFALTQEAWQPALVPCGGSAELRSGWHICVYGTQGSPEETTTAEQAAERLAAVNIGIPGDNEKVDITFPVKADTALTGEDLARANLILFGTPRTNAVLARLATALRVEFGDQQLVLAGETFAAEDLLLLMIHPNPLQPDRYVGLVAPLGPRAYEGLSGDFGGMPDYVLLRPDGSAVREGRFDRNWLPRQRTEE
;
A
#
# COMPACT_ATOMS: atom_id res chain seq x y z
N MET A 1 -16.69 5.81 -12.63
CA MET A 1 -17.44 4.54 -12.69
C MET A 1 -16.43 3.42 -12.47
N GLU A 2 -16.73 2.43 -11.62
CA GLU A 2 -15.80 1.38 -11.19
C GLU A 2 -15.25 0.58 -12.37
N VAL A 3 -13.94 0.37 -12.39
CA VAL A 3 -13.22 -0.27 -13.52
C VAL A 3 -12.51 -1.55 -13.06
N LEU A 4 -12.59 -1.88 -11.77
CA LEU A 4 -12.17 -3.17 -11.22
C LEU A 4 -13.42 -3.86 -10.68
N ASP A 5 -13.52 -5.16 -10.92
CA ASP A 5 -14.69 -5.94 -10.50
C ASP A 5 -14.63 -6.17 -8.98
N GLU A 6 -13.42 -6.32 -8.40
CA GLU A 6 -13.17 -6.48 -6.96
C GLU A 6 -11.88 -5.76 -6.52
N SER A 7 -11.98 -4.90 -5.52
CA SER A 7 -10.84 -4.29 -4.82
C SER A 7 -10.17 -5.33 -3.90
N HIS A 8 -8.84 -5.25 -3.68
CA HIS A 8 -8.06 -6.18 -2.81
C HIS A 8 -7.97 -7.63 -3.29
N VAL A 9 -8.29 -7.87 -4.57
CA VAL A 9 -8.12 -9.17 -5.22
C VAL A 9 -7.13 -9.01 -6.37
N PHE A 10 -6.20 -9.94 -6.50
CA PHE A 10 -5.22 -9.89 -7.58
C PHE A 10 -5.89 -9.90 -8.95
N GLY A 11 -5.46 -8.98 -9.81
CA GLY A 11 -5.75 -9.05 -11.24
C GLY A 11 -4.98 -10.20 -11.89
N ARG A 12 -5.51 -10.74 -12.98
CA ARG A 12 -4.82 -11.73 -13.82
C ARG A 12 -4.79 -11.25 -15.25
N LEU A 13 -3.62 -11.39 -15.88
CA LEU A 13 -3.41 -11.18 -17.30
C LEU A 13 -2.70 -12.40 -17.88
N GLU A 14 -3.26 -12.97 -18.94
CA GLU A 14 -2.58 -13.96 -19.77
C GLU A 14 -2.51 -13.42 -21.19
N ALA A 15 -1.31 -13.27 -21.73
CA ALA A 15 -1.10 -12.91 -23.13
C ALA A 15 -0.40 -14.07 -23.84
N ARG A 16 -0.86 -14.41 -25.04
CA ARG A 16 -0.25 -15.42 -25.91
C ARG A 16 -0.08 -14.82 -27.30
N VAL A 17 1.12 -14.96 -27.85
CA VAL A 17 1.34 -14.72 -29.27
C VAL A 17 0.90 -15.97 -30.00
N GLU A 18 0.00 -15.79 -30.96
CA GLU A 18 -0.53 -16.82 -31.85
C GLU A 18 0.08 -16.65 -33.25
N GLU A 19 -0.25 -17.57 -34.15
CA GLU A 19 0.22 -17.48 -35.54
C GLU A 19 -0.27 -16.19 -36.21
N GLY A 20 0.53 -15.67 -37.15
CA GLY A 20 0.11 -14.53 -37.97
C GLY A 20 0.08 -13.19 -37.25
N ASN A 21 0.99 -12.93 -36.31
CA ASN A 21 1.09 -11.65 -35.59
C ASN A 21 -0.17 -11.32 -34.76
N HIS A 22 -0.90 -12.34 -34.32
CA HIS A 22 -2.05 -12.19 -33.43
C HIS A 22 -1.64 -12.37 -31.97
N ILE A 23 -2.17 -11.54 -31.08
CA ILE A 23 -1.96 -11.63 -29.64
C ILE A 23 -3.32 -11.76 -28.96
N ALA A 24 -3.56 -12.93 -28.36
CA ALA A 24 -4.73 -13.17 -27.53
C ALA A 24 -4.43 -12.82 -26.07
N VAL A 25 -5.23 -11.93 -25.49
CA VAL A 25 -5.15 -11.52 -24.09
C VAL A 25 -6.42 -11.94 -23.36
N LYS A 26 -6.27 -12.60 -22.21
CA LYS A 26 -7.35 -12.88 -21.27
C LYS A 26 -7.12 -12.10 -19.98
N THR A 27 -8.15 -11.44 -19.49
CA THR A 27 -8.08 -10.61 -18.28
C THR A 27 -9.06 -11.09 -17.21
N LYS A 28 -8.72 -10.84 -15.94
CA LYS A 28 -9.65 -10.94 -14.80
C LYS A 28 -9.32 -9.84 -13.82
N ASN A 29 -10.33 -9.11 -13.35
CA ASN A 29 -10.17 -8.05 -12.36
C ASN A 29 -9.07 -7.03 -12.71
N LEU A 30 -9.07 -6.55 -13.95
CA LEU A 30 -8.14 -5.54 -14.45
C LEU A 30 -8.90 -4.36 -15.02
N SER A 31 -8.37 -3.17 -14.75
CA SER A 31 -8.88 -1.91 -15.31
C SER A 31 -8.00 -1.36 -16.41
N ARG A 32 -6.71 -1.75 -16.39
CA ARG A 32 -5.69 -1.24 -17.28
C ARG A 32 -4.51 -2.21 -17.34
N PHE A 33 -3.85 -2.30 -18.49
CA PHE A 33 -2.58 -2.99 -18.65
C PHE A 33 -1.80 -2.45 -19.86
N SER A 34 -0.52 -2.81 -19.94
CA SER A 34 0.33 -2.50 -21.09
C SER A 34 1.04 -3.76 -21.57
N LEU A 35 1.21 -3.87 -22.89
CA LEU A 35 2.04 -4.89 -23.53
C LEU A 35 3.30 -4.21 -24.07
N ALA A 36 4.47 -4.73 -23.69
CA ALA A 36 5.75 -4.34 -24.26
C ALA A 36 6.12 -5.33 -25.39
N LEU A 37 5.79 -4.95 -26.62
CA LEU A 37 6.09 -5.76 -27.81
C LEU A 37 7.56 -5.60 -28.21
N SER A 38 8.12 -6.67 -28.78
CA SER A 38 9.46 -6.66 -29.35
C SER A 38 9.52 -7.55 -30.58
N SER A 39 10.54 -7.35 -31.42
CA SER A 39 10.79 -8.17 -32.61
C SER A 39 11.08 -9.65 -32.30
N ALA A 40 11.38 -9.99 -31.05
CA ALA A 40 11.52 -11.38 -30.60
C ALA A 40 10.16 -12.09 -30.43
N LEU A 41 9.06 -11.32 -30.32
CA LEU A 41 7.72 -11.84 -30.09
C LEU A 41 6.84 -11.75 -31.34
N VAL A 42 6.90 -10.64 -32.07
CA VAL A 42 6.04 -10.36 -33.25
C VAL A 42 6.83 -9.62 -34.32
N ALA A 43 6.39 -9.70 -35.58
CA ALA A 43 6.98 -8.90 -36.66
C ALA A 43 6.52 -7.44 -36.53
N MET A 44 7.37 -6.59 -35.95
CA MET A 44 7.09 -5.20 -35.59
C MET A 44 6.92 -4.25 -36.79
N ASP A 45 7.32 -4.68 -37.99
CA ASP A 45 7.17 -3.96 -39.26
C ASP A 45 5.89 -4.33 -40.02
N GLN A 46 5.13 -5.30 -39.50
CA GLN A 46 3.86 -5.76 -40.05
C GLN A 46 2.70 -5.41 -39.09
N PRO A 47 1.45 -5.40 -39.59
CA PRO A 47 0.29 -5.30 -38.70
C PRO A 47 0.32 -6.39 -37.62
N VAL A 48 0.05 -5.97 -36.38
CA VAL A 48 -0.17 -6.84 -35.22
C VAL A 48 -1.61 -6.65 -34.78
N GLU A 49 -2.31 -7.75 -34.55
CA GLU A 49 -3.65 -7.72 -33.97
C GLU A 49 -3.58 -8.13 -32.50
N VAL A 50 -4.22 -7.35 -31.62
CA VAL A 50 -4.37 -7.67 -30.20
C VAL A 50 -5.86 -7.82 -29.88
N ALA A 51 -6.27 -9.03 -29.53
CA ALA A 51 -7.62 -9.33 -29.07
C ALA A 51 -7.64 -9.50 -27.55
N VAL A 52 -8.44 -8.68 -26.86
CA VAL A 52 -8.61 -8.73 -25.40
C VAL A 52 -9.98 -9.33 -25.09
N ASP A 53 -9.99 -10.41 -24.32
CA ASP A 53 -11.19 -11.17 -23.96
C ASP A 53 -12.06 -11.52 -25.19
N GLY A 54 -11.39 -11.84 -26.30
CA GLY A 54 -11.99 -12.21 -27.58
C GLY A 54 -12.42 -11.04 -28.47
N VAL A 55 -12.16 -9.79 -28.07
CA VAL A 55 -12.49 -8.58 -28.84
C VAL A 55 -11.22 -7.93 -29.38
N SER A 56 -11.15 -7.71 -30.69
CA SER A 56 -10.03 -6.98 -31.32
C SER A 56 -9.98 -5.53 -30.83
N CYS A 57 -8.88 -5.17 -30.17
CA CYS A 57 -8.65 -3.86 -29.53
C CYS A 57 -7.56 -3.04 -30.23
N PHE A 58 -6.73 -3.68 -31.05
CA PHE A 58 -5.68 -3.05 -31.85
C PHE A 58 -5.42 -3.91 -33.09
N ALA A 59 -5.29 -3.31 -34.26
CA ALA A 59 -4.97 -3.98 -35.52
C ALA A 59 -4.20 -3.03 -36.44
N ALA A 60 -2.91 -2.83 -36.17
CA ALA A 60 -2.05 -1.91 -36.92
C ALA A 60 -0.56 -2.27 -36.73
N VAL A 61 0.33 -1.57 -37.44
CA VAL A 61 1.77 -1.65 -37.16
C VAL A 61 2.03 -1.05 -35.76
N PRO A 62 2.69 -1.76 -34.83
CA PRO A 62 2.99 -1.24 -33.50
C PRO A 62 3.84 0.05 -33.53
N PRO A 63 3.75 0.90 -32.50
CA PRO A 63 4.65 2.04 -32.40
C PRO A 63 6.11 1.57 -32.27
N ALA A 64 7.08 2.40 -32.68
CA ALA A 64 8.50 2.04 -32.66
C ALA A 64 9.02 1.60 -31.27
N GLY A 65 8.44 2.12 -30.19
CA GLY A 65 8.77 1.71 -28.82
C GLY A 65 8.06 0.43 -28.34
N GLY A 66 7.20 -0.17 -29.17
CA GLY A 66 6.49 -1.42 -28.92
C GLY A 66 5.48 -1.43 -27.79
N SER A 67 5.29 -0.31 -27.09
CA SER A 67 4.33 -0.22 -25.98
C SER A 67 2.91 0.04 -26.48
N LEU A 68 1.99 -0.87 -26.13
CA LEU A 68 0.54 -0.69 -26.31
C LEU A 68 -0.13 -0.72 -24.95
N SER A 69 -0.93 0.30 -24.63
CA SER A 69 -1.64 0.39 -23.36
C SER A 69 -3.14 0.33 -23.59
N PHE A 70 -3.84 -0.44 -22.76
CA PHE A 70 -5.27 -0.67 -22.85
C PHE A 70 -5.93 -0.31 -21.52
N ALA A 71 -7.06 0.40 -21.58
CA ALA A 71 -7.90 0.69 -20.42
C ALA A 71 -9.33 0.20 -20.69
N LYS A 72 -9.98 -0.30 -19.64
CA LYS A 72 -11.36 -0.77 -19.70
C LYS A 72 -12.31 0.44 -19.78
N SER A 73 -13.16 0.45 -20.81
CA SER A 73 -14.19 1.43 -21.12
C SER A 73 -15.52 0.69 -21.23
N GLY A 74 -16.36 0.81 -20.20
CA GLY A 74 -17.51 -0.08 -20.02
C GLY A 74 -17.04 -1.53 -19.81
N ASP A 75 -17.57 -2.46 -20.61
CA ASP A 75 -17.26 -3.89 -20.50
C ASP A 75 -16.11 -4.35 -21.42
N ARG A 76 -15.41 -3.42 -22.08
CA ARG A 76 -14.37 -3.75 -23.07
C ARG A 76 -13.11 -2.94 -22.84
N PHE A 77 -11.98 -3.46 -23.32
CA PHE A 77 -10.74 -2.69 -23.36
C PHE A 77 -10.64 -1.87 -24.65
N ALA A 78 -10.05 -0.69 -24.53
CA ALA A 78 -9.70 0.17 -25.65
C ALA A 78 -8.26 0.65 -25.51
N LEU A 79 -7.60 0.87 -26.65
CA LEU A 79 -6.27 1.48 -26.68
C LEU A 79 -6.33 2.88 -26.03
N THR A 80 -5.36 3.21 -25.20
CA THR A 80 -5.26 4.50 -24.52
C THR A 80 -3.84 5.04 -24.57
N GLN A 81 -3.72 6.36 -24.67
CA GLN A 81 -2.46 7.09 -24.55
C GLN A 81 -2.40 7.93 -23.27
N GLU A 82 -3.42 7.86 -22.41
CA GLU A 82 -3.45 8.63 -21.16
C GLU A 82 -2.27 8.23 -20.28
N ALA A 83 -1.63 9.20 -19.62
CA ALA A 83 -0.65 8.85 -18.60
C ALA A 83 -1.35 8.11 -17.45
N TRP A 84 -0.72 7.07 -16.92
CA TRP A 84 -1.20 6.35 -15.75
C TRP A 84 -0.07 6.08 -14.79
N GLN A 85 -0.32 6.37 -13.53
CA GLN A 85 0.56 6.01 -12.43
C GLN A 85 -0.09 4.83 -11.70
N PRO A 86 0.57 3.66 -11.66
CA PRO A 86 0.13 2.57 -10.79
C PRO A 86 0.01 3.07 -9.36
N ALA A 87 -1.09 2.73 -8.70
CA ALA A 87 -1.23 2.90 -7.26
C ALA A 87 -1.16 1.51 -6.62
N LEU A 88 -0.33 1.37 -5.60
CA LEU A 88 -0.34 0.17 -4.78
C LEU A 88 -1.68 0.05 -4.03
N VAL A 89 -2.20 -1.17 -3.93
CA VAL A 89 -3.38 -1.52 -3.14
C VAL A 89 -3.01 -2.72 -2.28
N PRO A 90 -3.03 -2.60 -0.94
CA PRO A 90 -2.55 -3.64 -0.05
C PRO A 90 -3.57 -4.77 0.07
N CYS A 91 -3.55 -5.73 -0.86
CA CYS A 91 -4.41 -6.92 -0.83
C CYS A 91 -4.29 -7.68 0.51
N GLY A 92 -3.06 -7.81 1.03
CA GLY A 92 -2.75 -8.41 2.32
C GLY A 92 -2.95 -7.52 3.55
N GLY A 93 -3.43 -6.28 3.38
CA GLY A 93 -3.56 -5.32 4.48
C GLY A 93 -2.20 -4.97 5.09
N SER A 94 -2.12 -4.91 6.41
CA SER A 94 -0.92 -4.49 7.14
C SER A 94 0.27 -5.47 6.98
N ALA A 95 0.03 -6.73 6.57
CA ALA A 95 1.09 -7.68 6.22
C ALA A 95 2.03 -7.16 5.14
N GLU A 96 1.52 -6.41 4.16
CA GLU A 96 2.32 -5.91 3.03
C GLU A 96 3.34 -4.85 3.43
N LEU A 97 3.10 -4.15 4.54
CA LEU A 97 4.07 -3.22 5.10
C LEU A 97 5.35 -3.95 5.51
N ARG A 98 5.20 -5.18 6.03
CA ARG A 98 6.28 -5.99 6.63
C ARG A 98 6.84 -7.06 5.70
N SER A 99 6.17 -7.37 4.60
CA SER A 99 6.66 -8.35 3.62
C SER A 99 7.86 -7.87 2.79
N GLY A 100 8.07 -6.55 2.73
CA GLY A 100 9.23 -5.93 2.08
C GLY A 100 10.28 -5.41 3.09
N TRP A 101 11.40 -4.91 2.56
CA TRP A 101 12.36 -4.16 3.36
C TRP A 101 11.68 -2.93 3.97
N HIS A 102 11.78 -2.76 5.28
CA HIS A 102 11.11 -1.69 6.00
C HIS A 102 11.97 -1.13 7.14
N ILE A 103 11.68 0.12 7.52
CA ILE A 103 12.36 0.86 8.58
C ILE A 103 11.30 1.40 9.54
N CYS A 104 11.50 1.20 10.84
CA CYS A 104 10.69 1.85 11.87
C CYS A 104 11.26 3.24 12.15
N VAL A 105 10.41 4.25 12.15
CA VAL A 105 10.81 5.67 12.21
C VAL A 105 10.08 6.36 13.34
N TYR A 106 10.78 6.71 14.41
CA TYR A 106 10.20 7.43 15.54
C TYR A 106 10.35 8.95 15.39
N GLY A 107 9.38 9.69 15.92
CA GLY A 107 9.36 11.14 15.88
C GLY A 107 10.22 11.79 16.95
N THR A 108 10.87 12.92 16.62
CA THR A 108 11.75 13.68 17.54
C THR A 108 11.27 15.07 17.88
N GLN A 109 10.09 15.48 17.39
CA GLN A 109 9.54 16.83 17.57
C GLN A 109 8.64 16.97 18.82
N GLY A 110 8.34 15.85 19.49
CA GLY A 110 7.56 15.83 20.72
C GLY A 110 8.39 16.18 21.96
N SER A 111 7.79 15.97 23.14
CA SER A 111 8.56 16.00 24.39
C SER A 111 9.61 14.88 24.42
N PRO A 112 10.62 14.95 25.31
CA PRO A 112 11.56 13.85 25.51
C PRO A 112 10.87 12.53 25.86
N GLU A 113 9.81 12.58 26.68
CA GLU A 113 9.02 11.41 27.04
C GLU A 113 8.30 10.83 25.82
N GLU A 114 7.63 11.66 25.02
CA GLU A 114 6.94 11.23 23.79
C GLU A 114 7.90 10.58 22.80
N THR A 115 9.11 11.15 22.67
CA THR A 115 10.17 10.64 21.80
C THR A 115 10.65 9.28 22.28
N THR A 116 10.97 9.15 23.57
CA THR A 116 11.43 7.88 24.16
C THR A 116 10.36 6.80 24.07
N THR A 117 9.09 7.11 24.33
CA THR A 117 8.01 6.11 24.22
C THR A 117 7.82 5.64 22.76
N ALA A 118 7.90 6.56 21.80
CA ALA A 118 7.80 6.23 20.38
C ALA A 118 8.99 5.40 19.89
N GLU A 119 10.21 5.73 20.34
CA GLU A 119 11.44 4.97 20.04
C GLU A 119 11.34 3.55 20.59
N GLN A 120 10.97 3.39 21.86
CA GLN A 120 10.79 2.06 22.46
C GLN A 120 9.70 1.24 21.76
N ALA A 121 8.60 1.88 21.32
CA ALA A 121 7.57 1.20 20.55
C ALA A 121 8.10 0.76 19.17
N ALA A 122 8.90 1.60 18.52
CA ALA A 122 9.56 1.28 17.25
C ALA A 122 10.54 0.10 17.39
N GLU A 123 11.36 0.08 18.44
CA GLU A 123 12.27 -1.02 18.75
C GLU A 123 11.51 -2.33 19.02
N ARG A 124 10.42 -2.29 19.79
CA ARG A 124 9.58 -3.47 20.05
C ARG A 124 8.99 -4.04 18.76
N LEU A 125 8.53 -3.20 17.83
CA LEU A 125 7.97 -3.67 16.57
C LEU A 125 9.05 -4.17 15.59
N ALA A 126 10.21 -3.52 15.57
CA ALA A 126 11.33 -3.86 14.70
C ALA A 126 12.00 -5.18 15.08
N ALA A 127 11.90 -5.58 16.35
CA ALA A 127 12.34 -6.88 16.83
C ALA A 127 11.32 -7.96 16.41
N VAL A 128 11.64 -8.72 15.36
CA VAL A 128 10.80 -9.83 14.89
C VAL A 128 11.43 -11.14 15.31
N ASN A 129 10.67 -11.92 16.06
CA ASN A 129 11.03 -13.28 16.38
C ASN A 129 10.25 -14.21 15.44
N ILE A 130 10.87 -14.60 14.32
CA ILE A 130 10.24 -15.54 13.38
C ILE A 130 10.57 -16.96 13.85
N GLY A 131 9.55 -17.67 14.34
CA GLY A 131 9.63 -19.12 14.53
C GLY A 131 9.53 -19.82 13.19
N ILE A 132 10.50 -20.66 12.84
CA ILE A 132 10.39 -21.54 11.68
C ILE A 132 9.47 -22.71 12.06
N PRO A 133 8.34 -22.94 11.36
CA PRO A 133 7.46 -24.06 11.68
C PRO A 133 8.20 -25.40 11.60
N GLY A 134 8.31 -26.12 12.72
CA GLY A 134 9.01 -27.40 12.82
C GLY A 134 10.44 -27.30 13.35
N ASP A 135 10.94 -26.10 13.63
CA ASP A 135 12.23 -25.86 14.28
C ASP A 135 12.02 -25.04 15.56
N ASN A 136 12.70 -25.43 16.65
CA ASN A 136 12.70 -24.65 17.89
C ASN A 136 13.69 -23.47 17.82
N GLU A 137 14.43 -23.35 16.72
CA GLU A 137 15.33 -22.24 16.46
C GLU A 137 14.56 -21.03 15.93
N LYS A 138 14.67 -19.93 16.66
CA LYS A 138 14.07 -18.64 16.34
C LYS A 138 15.09 -17.81 15.59
N VAL A 139 14.75 -17.30 14.42
CA VAL A 139 15.62 -16.33 13.73
C VAL A 139 15.29 -14.95 14.27
N ASP A 140 16.24 -14.37 14.99
CA ASP A 140 16.15 -12.98 15.44
C ASP A 140 16.48 -12.06 14.25
N ILE A 141 15.44 -11.49 13.64
CA ILE A 141 15.58 -10.46 12.61
C ILE A 141 15.19 -9.14 13.25
N THR A 142 16.15 -8.20 13.28
CA THR A 142 15.91 -6.83 13.72
C THR A 142 15.95 -5.91 12.51
N PHE A 143 14.84 -5.23 12.25
CA PHE A 143 14.77 -4.18 11.22
C PHE A 143 15.35 -2.86 11.74
N PRO A 144 15.85 -1.97 10.87
CA PRO A 144 16.40 -0.69 11.32
C PRO A 144 15.34 0.17 12.01
N VAL A 145 15.74 0.79 13.12
CA VAL A 145 15.00 1.85 13.80
C VAL A 145 15.78 3.16 13.60
N LYS A 146 15.09 4.22 13.17
CA LYS A 146 15.70 5.53 12.91
C LYS A 146 14.85 6.65 13.49
N ALA A 147 15.49 7.74 13.89
CA ALA A 147 14.80 9.01 14.09
C ALA A 147 14.28 9.54 12.75
N ASP A 148 13.15 10.26 12.77
CA ASP A 148 12.58 10.97 11.63
C ASP A 148 13.56 11.93 10.93
N THR A 149 14.49 12.53 11.70
CA THR A 149 15.56 13.41 11.23
C THR A 149 16.77 12.68 10.62
N ALA A 150 16.87 11.37 10.81
CA ALA A 150 17.98 10.54 10.32
C ALA A 150 17.66 9.78 9.03
N LEU A 151 16.44 9.94 8.48
CA LEU A 151 16.08 9.33 7.19
C LEU A 151 16.87 9.95 6.03
N THR A 152 17.44 9.08 5.21
CA THR A 152 18.16 9.46 4.00
C THR A 152 17.28 9.31 2.75
N GLY A 153 17.70 9.92 1.63
CA GLY A 153 17.02 9.71 0.35
C GLY A 153 17.05 8.25 -0.12
N GLU A 154 18.11 7.51 0.22
CA GLU A 154 18.21 6.08 -0.08
C GLU A 154 17.18 5.26 0.72
N ASP A 155 17.00 5.58 2.00
CA ASP A 155 15.98 4.93 2.84
C ASP A 155 14.59 5.09 2.22
N LEU A 156 14.23 6.32 1.84
CA LEU A 156 12.95 6.63 1.21
C LEU A 156 12.75 5.82 -0.09
N ALA A 157 13.78 5.70 -0.93
CA ALA A 157 13.68 5.00 -2.21
C ALA A 157 13.59 3.46 -2.08
N ARG A 158 14.13 2.89 -1.00
CA ARG A 158 14.34 1.44 -0.87
C ARG A 158 13.42 0.77 0.14
N ALA A 159 12.94 1.48 1.15
CA ALA A 159 12.18 0.89 2.25
C ALA A 159 10.71 1.32 2.26
N ASN A 160 9.85 0.43 2.75
CA ASN A 160 8.61 0.85 3.39
C ASN A 160 8.94 1.55 4.71
N LEU A 161 8.14 2.53 5.11
CA LEU A 161 8.36 3.28 6.35
C LEU A 161 7.25 2.98 7.34
N ILE A 162 7.58 2.71 8.60
CA ILE A 162 6.61 2.58 9.68
C ILE A 162 6.80 3.79 10.61
N LEU A 163 5.88 4.75 10.56
CA LEU A 163 6.01 6.03 11.25
C LEU A 163 5.31 5.97 12.61
N PHE A 164 6.08 6.22 13.67
CA PHE A 164 5.60 6.27 15.04
C PHE A 164 5.40 7.73 15.46
N GLY A 165 4.22 8.02 16.01
CA GLY A 165 3.84 9.35 16.50
C GLY A 165 2.71 10.00 15.70
N THR A 166 2.62 11.32 15.79
CA THR A 166 1.61 12.15 15.12
C THR A 166 2.30 13.19 14.24
N PRO A 167 1.57 13.94 13.39
CA PRO A 167 2.15 15.07 12.64
C PRO A 167 2.86 16.11 13.54
N ARG A 168 2.47 16.22 14.81
CA ARG A 168 3.14 17.09 15.78
C ARG A 168 4.49 16.53 16.23
N THR A 169 4.60 15.21 16.39
CA THR A 169 5.79 14.58 17.00
C THR A 169 6.75 13.97 15.99
N ASN A 170 6.30 13.69 14.76
CA ASN A 170 7.10 13.06 13.70
C ASN A 170 7.11 13.93 12.43
N ALA A 171 8.27 14.48 12.09
CA ALA A 171 8.44 15.43 10.98
C ALA A 171 8.17 14.81 9.60
N VAL A 172 8.38 13.50 9.45
CA VAL A 172 8.09 12.78 8.19
C VAL A 172 6.58 12.64 8.04
N LEU A 173 5.88 12.25 9.13
CA LEU A 173 4.43 12.15 9.14
C LEU A 173 3.77 13.52 8.90
N ALA A 174 4.32 14.60 9.45
CA ALA A 174 3.86 15.96 9.21
C ALA A 174 3.79 16.32 7.72
N ARG A 175 4.76 15.85 6.93
CA ARG A 175 4.83 16.08 5.48
C ARG A 175 3.81 15.25 4.70
N LEU A 176 3.36 14.13 5.26
CA LEU A 176 2.49 13.16 4.59
C LEU A 176 1.02 13.29 5.00
N ALA A 177 0.73 13.80 6.20
CA ALA A 177 -0.58 13.73 6.85
C ALA A 177 -1.75 14.14 5.94
N THR A 178 -1.63 15.27 5.23
CA THR A 178 -2.66 15.76 4.31
C THR A 178 -2.96 14.78 3.17
N ALA A 179 -1.95 14.11 2.63
CA ALA A 179 -2.12 13.14 1.55
C ALA A 179 -2.73 11.82 2.06
N LEU A 180 -2.49 11.48 3.33
CA LEU A 180 -3.00 10.26 3.98
C LEU A 180 -4.48 10.38 4.41
N ARG A 181 -5.07 11.58 4.35
CA ARG A 181 -6.47 11.84 4.75
C ARG A 181 -6.79 11.42 6.19
N VAL A 182 -5.81 11.58 7.07
CA VAL A 182 -5.98 11.43 8.52
C VAL A 182 -5.76 12.79 9.15
N GLU A 183 -6.76 13.27 9.88
CA GLU A 183 -6.64 14.51 10.63
C GLU A 183 -6.42 14.17 12.10
N PHE A 184 -5.34 14.70 12.67
CA PHE A 184 -4.99 14.52 14.07
C PHE A 184 -5.35 15.79 14.84
N GLY A 185 -6.12 15.65 15.91
CA GLY A 185 -6.28 16.65 16.97
C GLY A 185 -5.62 16.17 18.27
N ASP A 186 -5.77 16.96 19.35
CA ASP A 186 -5.09 16.66 20.63
C ASP A 186 -5.55 15.33 21.27
N GLN A 187 -6.84 15.00 21.17
CA GLN A 187 -7.44 13.77 21.70
C GLN A 187 -8.53 13.21 20.77
N GLN A 188 -8.45 13.58 19.49
CA GLN A 188 -9.38 13.10 18.47
C GLN A 188 -8.61 12.82 17.19
N LEU A 189 -9.10 11.86 16.41
CA LEU A 189 -8.68 11.67 15.04
C LEU A 189 -9.91 11.68 14.14
N VAL A 190 -9.77 12.25 12.95
CA VAL A 190 -10.74 12.07 11.88
C VAL A 190 -10.11 11.14 10.86
N LEU A 191 -10.65 9.93 10.78
CA LEU A 191 -10.25 8.97 9.77
C LEU A 191 -11.36 8.92 8.74
N ALA A 192 -11.10 9.60 7.62
CA ALA A 192 -11.97 9.66 6.46
C ALA A 192 -13.45 10.00 6.79
N GLY A 193 -13.62 11.12 7.49
CA GLY A 193 -14.92 11.71 7.79
C GLY A 193 -15.58 11.18 9.06
N GLU A 194 -15.09 10.09 9.65
CA GLU A 194 -15.53 9.64 10.97
C GLU A 194 -14.58 10.16 12.06
N THR A 195 -15.15 10.82 13.06
CA THR A 195 -14.42 11.33 14.22
C THR A 195 -14.38 10.28 15.31
N PHE A 196 -13.18 9.95 15.78
CA PHE A 196 -12.96 9.12 16.96
C PHE A 196 -12.35 9.99 18.05
N ALA A 197 -13.08 10.13 19.16
CA ALA A 197 -12.63 10.83 20.35
C ALA A 197 -12.70 9.84 21.51
N ALA A 198 -11.55 9.26 21.84
CA ALA A 198 -11.37 8.43 23.03
C ALA A 198 -9.91 8.52 23.47
N GLU A 199 -9.69 8.37 24.77
CA GLU A 199 -8.36 8.42 25.36
C GLU A 199 -7.52 7.22 24.91
N ASP A 200 -6.25 7.49 24.65
CA ASP A 200 -5.22 6.48 24.43
C ASP A 200 -5.52 5.51 23.27
N LEU A 201 -6.24 5.96 22.23
CA LEU A 201 -6.38 5.16 21.01
C LEU A 201 -5.07 5.07 20.25
N LEU A 202 -4.81 3.92 19.64
CA LEU A 202 -3.70 3.72 18.71
C LEU A 202 -4.23 3.44 17.31
N LEU A 203 -3.92 4.32 16.37
CA LEU A 203 -4.16 4.08 14.95
C LEU A 203 -3.02 3.28 14.35
N LEU A 204 -3.34 2.09 13.84
CA LEU A 204 -2.47 1.36 12.92
C LEU A 204 -3.08 1.47 11.53
N MET A 205 -2.29 1.87 10.55
CA MET A 205 -2.77 2.08 9.18
C MET A 205 -1.66 1.81 8.18
N ILE A 206 -1.99 1.28 7.00
CA ILE A 206 -1.10 1.18 5.83
C ILE A 206 -1.64 2.07 4.70
N HIS A 207 -0.73 2.67 3.94
CA HIS A 207 -1.04 3.50 2.79
C HIS A 207 0.14 3.49 1.79
N PRO A 208 -0.07 3.62 0.46
CA PRO A 208 0.99 3.88 -0.51
C PRO A 208 1.72 5.16 -0.13
N ASN A 209 3.03 5.13 -0.11
CA ASN A 209 3.82 6.28 0.29
C ASN A 209 3.64 7.41 -0.74
N PRO A 210 3.04 8.56 -0.37
CA PRO A 210 2.82 9.67 -1.32
C PRO A 210 4.11 10.26 -1.90
N LEU A 211 5.25 10.06 -1.24
CA LEU A 211 6.56 10.49 -1.73
C LEU A 211 7.24 9.45 -2.63
N GLN A 212 6.82 8.18 -2.54
CA GLN A 212 7.40 7.04 -3.26
C GLN A 212 6.29 6.03 -3.58
N PRO A 213 5.52 6.22 -4.67
CA PRO A 213 4.28 5.47 -4.94
C PRO A 213 4.44 3.95 -5.03
N ASP A 214 5.64 3.45 -5.29
CA ASP A 214 5.99 2.01 -5.33
C ASP A 214 6.35 1.43 -3.95
N ARG A 215 6.10 2.16 -2.86
CA ARG A 215 6.35 1.73 -1.48
C ARG A 215 5.14 1.98 -0.60
N TYR A 216 5.11 1.34 0.56
CA TYR A 216 4.12 1.61 1.60
C TYR A 216 4.69 2.50 2.70
N VAL A 217 3.80 3.27 3.31
CA VAL A 217 3.97 3.92 4.60
C VAL A 217 2.92 3.36 5.56
N GLY A 218 3.37 2.99 6.74
CA GLY A 218 2.54 2.58 7.86
C GLY A 218 2.52 3.64 8.93
N LEU A 219 1.39 3.79 9.62
CA LEU A 219 1.23 4.65 10.77
C LEU A 219 1.09 3.80 12.02
N VAL A 220 1.77 4.21 13.09
CA VAL A 220 1.58 3.73 14.46
C VAL A 220 1.38 5.00 15.30
N ALA A 221 0.17 5.53 15.26
CA ALA A 221 -0.11 6.89 15.70
C ALA A 221 -0.94 6.92 16.99
N PRO A 222 -0.37 7.42 18.11
CA PRO A 222 -1.03 7.44 19.42
C PRO A 222 -1.94 8.67 19.61
N LEU A 223 -3.06 8.48 20.31
CA LEU A 223 -3.97 9.51 20.83
C LEU A 223 -3.94 9.57 22.37
N GLY A 224 -2.75 9.48 22.94
CA GLY A 224 -2.55 9.58 24.37
C GLY A 224 -1.30 8.82 24.85
N PRO A 225 -0.88 9.04 26.10
CA PRO A 225 0.36 8.47 26.66
C PRO A 225 0.37 6.94 26.70
N ARG A 226 -0.80 6.28 26.82
CA ARG A 226 -0.88 4.82 26.94
C ARG A 226 -1.19 4.10 25.64
N ALA A 227 -1.40 4.84 24.54
CA ALA A 227 -1.83 4.24 23.28
C ALA A 227 -0.91 3.13 22.78
N TYR A 228 0.41 3.29 22.93
CA TYR A 228 1.37 2.26 22.50
C TYR A 228 1.31 0.95 23.31
N GLU A 229 0.60 0.89 24.43
CA GLU A 229 0.33 -0.37 25.16
C GLU A 229 -0.51 -1.33 24.31
N GLY A 230 -1.38 -0.80 23.44
CA GLY A 230 -2.20 -1.59 22.53
C GLY A 230 -1.42 -2.20 21.36
N LEU A 231 -0.16 -1.81 21.16
CA LEU A 231 0.67 -2.32 20.07
C LEU A 231 1.16 -3.74 20.39
N SER A 232 0.58 -4.72 19.69
CA SER A 232 1.10 -6.10 19.71
C SER A 232 2.21 -6.30 18.67
N GLY A 233 3.01 -7.36 18.83
CA GLY A 233 4.05 -7.73 17.85
C GLY A 233 3.49 -8.29 16.52
N ASP A 234 2.23 -8.73 16.51
CA ASP A 234 1.56 -9.26 15.31
C ASP A 234 0.82 -8.14 14.56
N PHE A 235 1.60 -7.40 13.79
CA PHE A 235 1.10 -6.37 12.87
C PHE A 235 0.66 -6.98 11.53
N GLY A 236 0.73 -8.29 11.33
CA GLY A 236 0.52 -8.92 10.02
C GLY A 236 -0.94 -9.24 9.70
N GLY A 237 -1.75 -9.55 10.72
CA GLY A 237 -3.13 -10.02 10.53
C GLY A 237 -4.20 -8.94 10.32
N MET A 238 -3.82 -7.67 10.17
CA MET A 238 -4.78 -6.56 10.25
C MET A 238 -5.23 -6.08 8.86
N PRO A 239 -6.45 -5.54 8.74
CA PRO A 239 -6.87 -4.87 7.51
C PRO A 239 -6.10 -3.55 7.34
N ASP A 240 -6.49 -2.72 6.37
CA ASP A 240 -5.71 -1.54 6.00
C ASP A 240 -5.61 -0.50 7.13
N TYR A 241 -6.59 -0.48 8.04
CA TYR A 241 -6.52 0.32 9.26
C TYR A 241 -7.26 -0.34 10.42
N VAL A 242 -6.82 0.01 11.64
CA VAL A 242 -7.44 -0.36 12.91
C VAL A 242 -7.20 0.73 13.95
N LEU A 243 -8.18 0.93 14.81
CA LEU A 243 -8.09 1.73 16.02
C LEU A 243 -8.13 0.79 17.21
N LEU A 244 -7.04 0.75 17.98
CA LEU A 244 -6.91 -0.10 19.16
C LEU A 244 -7.03 0.73 20.44
N ARG A 245 -7.58 0.12 21.49
CA ARG A 245 -7.42 0.58 22.87
C ARG A 245 -6.08 0.12 23.45
N PRO A 246 -5.65 0.65 24.61
CA PRO A 246 -4.43 0.19 25.29
C PRO A 246 -4.42 -1.30 25.66
N ASP A 247 -5.59 -1.94 25.79
CA ASP A 247 -5.71 -3.38 26.04
C ASP A 247 -5.58 -4.25 24.76
N GLY A 248 -5.35 -3.62 23.61
CA GLY A 248 -5.26 -4.28 22.31
C GLY A 248 -6.62 -4.59 21.65
N SER A 249 -7.74 -4.23 22.26
CA SER A 249 -9.07 -4.42 21.65
C SER A 249 -9.32 -3.44 20.52
N ALA A 250 -9.83 -3.94 19.39
CA ALA A 250 -10.23 -3.10 18.27
C ALA A 250 -11.52 -2.33 18.57
N VAL A 251 -11.48 -1.01 18.38
CA VAL A 251 -12.63 -0.11 18.37
C VAL A 251 -13.26 -0.05 16.99
N ARG A 252 -12.41 -0.02 15.96
CA ARG A 252 -12.78 0.08 14.55
C ARG A 252 -11.67 -0.55 13.72
N GLU A 253 -12.04 -1.22 12.64
CA GLU A 253 -11.10 -1.71 11.63
C GLU A 253 -11.76 -1.68 10.26
N GLY A 254 -10.96 -1.68 9.19
CA GLY A 254 -11.50 -1.68 7.84
C GLY A 254 -10.46 -1.61 6.73
N ARG A 255 -10.95 -1.64 5.50
CA ARG A 255 -10.16 -1.48 4.28
C ARG A 255 -10.54 -0.20 3.55
N PHE A 256 -9.59 0.40 2.87
CA PHE A 256 -9.87 1.52 1.97
C PHE A 256 -10.34 1.02 0.61
N ASP A 257 -10.98 1.87 -0.18
CA ASP A 257 -11.23 1.65 -1.59
C ASP A 257 -10.01 2.11 -2.41
N ARG A 258 -10.08 1.97 -3.74
CA ARG A 258 -9.00 2.42 -4.64
C ARG A 258 -8.73 3.94 -4.60
N ASN A 259 -9.66 4.72 -4.05
CA ASN A 259 -9.53 6.16 -3.91
C ASN A 259 -9.04 6.55 -2.51
N TRP A 260 -8.66 5.60 -1.67
CA TRP A 260 -8.28 5.82 -0.28
C TRP A 260 -9.40 6.47 0.55
N LEU A 261 -10.63 5.99 0.34
CA LEU A 261 -11.80 6.24 1.19
C LEU A 261 -12.19 4.92 1.87
N PRO A 262 -12.60 4.90 3.16
CA PRO A 262 -13.04 3.69 3.81
C PRO A 262 -14.18 3.06 3.05
N ARG A 263 -14.14 1.74 2.91
CA ARG A 263 -15.27 1.00 2.38
C ARG A 263 -16.41 1.10 3.39
N GLN A 264 -17.56 1.60 2.94
CA GLN A 264 -18.78 1.46 3.73
C GLN A 264 -19.02 -0.04 3.91
N ARG A 265 -19.40 -0.44 5.12
CA ARG A 265 -19.76 -1.82 5.42
C ARG A 265 -20.90 -2.20 4.48
N THR A 266 -20.65 -3.06 3.49
CA THR A 266 -21.73 -3.83 2.90
C THR A 266 -22.27 -4.68 4.04
N GLU A 267 -23.47 -4.38 4.50
CA GLU A 267 -24.24 -5.28 5.35
C GLU A 267 -24.37 -6.60 4.58
N GLU A 268 -23.63 -7.62 5.03
CA GLU A 268 -23.93 -9.02 4.74
C GLU A 268 -24.88 -9.56 5.81
#